data_AF-A0A7C1QBL4-F1
#
_entry.id   AF-A0A7C1QBL4-F1
#
_cell.length_a   1.000
_cell.length_b   1.000
_cell.length_c   1.000
_cell.angle_alpha   90.00
_cell.angle_beta   90.00
_cell.angle_gamma   90.00
#
_symmetry.space_group_name_H-M   'P 1'
#
loop_
_entity.id
_entity.type
_entity.pdbx_description
1 polymer ?
#
loop_
_entity_poly.entity_id
_entity_poly.type
_entity_poly.pdbx_seq_one_letter_code
_entity_poly.pdbx_strand_id
1 'polypeptide(L)'
;MIKKSRKGFMRENLVVGILRETKKFEHRAPLVPSDVEWLVDRGVKVEVESSTGRVFSDRDYKKNGALITDRIKEASLLVGIKEPRVHDLHSKK
;
A
#
# COMPACT_ATOMS: atom_id res chain seq x y z
N MET A 1 30.78 8.66 -12.32
CA MET A 1 30.00 7.39 -12.34
C MET A 1 28.53 7.74 -12.55
N ILE A 2 28.06 7.68 -13.79
CA ILE A 2 26.74 8.19 -14.20
C ILE A 2 25.68 7.16 -13.79
N LYS A 3 24.84 7.46 -12.80
CA LYS A 3 23.60 6.68 -12.56
C LYS A 3 22.69 6.93 -13.77
N LYS A 4 22.65 5.98 -14.71
CA LYS A 4 21.69 5.97 -15.82
C LYS A 4 20.29 6.12 -15.24
N SER A 5 19.69 7.30 -15.40
CA SER A 5 18.26 7.52 -15.23
C SER A 5 17.54 6.54 -16.15
N ARG A 6 17.05 5.44 -15.59
CA ARG A 6 16.04 4.61 -16.26
C ARG A 6 14.79 5.46 -16.30
N LYS A 7 14.64 6.28 -17.35
CA LYS A 7 13.38 6.91 -17.76
C LYS A 7 12.46 5.78 -18.26
N GLY A 8 12.12 4.84 -17.39
CA GLY A 8 10.97 3.97 -17.59
C GLY A 8 9.74 4.82 -17.37
N PHE A 9 8.79 4.75 -18.30
CA PHE A 9 7.41 5.25 -18.24
C PHE A 9 7.10 6.05 -16.95
N MET A 10 6.96 7.38 -17.05
CA MET A 10 6.41 8.16 -15.92
C MET A 10 5.02 7.59 -15.64
N ARG A 11 4.90 6.84 -14.54
CA ARG A 11 3.66 6.21 -14.08
C ARG A 11 2.84 7.30 -13.40
N GLU A 12 2.22 8.16 -14.20
CA GLU A 12 1.32 9.20 -13.70
C GLU A 12 0.31 8.55 -12.72
N ASN A 13 0.41 8.95 -11.45
CA ASN A 13 -0.50 8.61 -10.35
C ASN A 13 -0.79 7.13 -10.06
N LEU A 14 0.19 6.22 -10.15
CA LEU A 14 0.00 4.89 -9.56
C LEU A 14 0.01 4.95 -8.03
N VAL A 15 -1.11 4.55 -7.43
CA VAL A 15 -1.29 4.45 -5.98
C VAL A 15 -1.58 3.00 -5.61
N VAL A 16 -0.76 2.44 -4.72
CA VAL A 16 -0.99 1.12 -4.11
C VAL A 16 -1.67 1.32 -2.76
N GLY A 17 -2.81 0.68 -2.56
CA GLY A 17 -3.57 0.70 -1.33
C GLY A 17 -3.48 -0.64 -0.58
N ILE A 18 -2.91 -0.65 0.63
CA ILE A 18 -2.84 -1.83 1.50
C ILE A 18 -4.03 -1.82 2.46
N LEU A 19 -4.95 -2.78 2.27
CA LEU A 19 -6.17 -2.90 3.09
C LEU A 19 -5.88 -3.43 4.50
N ARG A 20 -6.72 -3.06 5.47
CA ARG A 20 -6.76 -3.70 6.78
C ARG A 20 -7.60 -4.98 6.70
N GLU A 21 -7.03 -6.08 7.17
CA GLU A 21 -7.73 -7.35 7.30
C GLU A 21 -8.81 -7.29 8.39
N THR A 22 -9.93 -7.97 8.14
CA THR A 22 -11.06 -8.04 9.09
C THR A 22 -11.29 -9.43 9.68
N LYS A 23 -10.71 -10.47 9.08
CA LYS A 23 -10.86 -11.84 9.56
C LYS A 23 -10.07 -12.01 10.86
N LYS A 24 -10.70 -12.64 11.84
CA LYS A 24 -10.03 -12.99 13.10
C LYS A 24 -8.79 -13.84 12.80
N PHE A 25 -7.72 -13.57 13.53
CA PHE A 25 -6.43 -14.29 13.44
C PHE A 25 -5.67 -14.13 12.12
N GLU A 26 -6.11 -13.26 11.21
CA GLU A 26 -5.31 -12.87 10.04
C GLU A 26 -4.40 -11.70 10.39
N HIS A 27 -3.16 -12.03 10.77
CA HIS A 27 -2.16 -11.04 11.15
C HIS A 27 -1.15 -10.74 10.03
N ARG A 28 -1.20 -11.48 8.91
CA ARG A 28 -0.23 -11.30 7.82
C ARG A 28 -0.47 -9.97 7.12
N ALA A 29 0.57 -9.49 6.44
CA ALA A 29 0.50 -8.32 5.58
C ALA A 29 0.70 -8.74 4.11
N PRO A 30 -0.07 -8.19 3.16
CA PRO A 30 0.13 -8.50 1.74
C PRO A 30 1.42 -7.90 1.18
N LEU A 31 1.92 -6.82 1.80
CA LEU A 31 3.21 -6.20 1.54
C LEU A 31 3.87 -5.85 2.87
N VAL A 32 5.15 -6.13 3.01
CA VAL A 32 5.92 -5.81 4.22
C VAL A 32 6.54 -4.40 4.12
N PRO A 33 7.04 -3.80 5.21
CA PRO A 33 7.59 -2.43 5.17
C PRO A 33 8.72 -2.23 4.14
N SER A 34 9.57 -3.23 3.90
CA SER A 34 10.62 -3.13 2.86
C SER A 34 10.06 -3.11 1.43
N ASP A 35 8.91 -3.72 1.18
CA ASP A 35 8.24 -3.62 -0.13
C ASP A 35 7.70 -2.20 -0.36
N VAL A 36 7.24 -1.55 0.73
CA VAL A 36 6.79 -0.16 0.69
C VAL A 36 7.95 0.77 0.35
N GLU A 37 9.09 0.63 1.01
CA GLU A 37 10.30 1.40 0.68
C GLU A 37 10.67 1.22 -0.80
N TRP A 38 10.69 -0.03 -1.27
CA TRP A 38 10.99 -0.34 -2.67
C TRP A 38 10.04 0.32 -3.67
N LEU A 39 8.75 0.40 -3.36
CA LEU A 39 7.72 1.07 -4.17
C LEU A 39 7.89 2.59 -4.16
N VAL A 40 8.08 3.16 -2.97
CA VAL A 40 8.25 4.60 -2.77
C VAL A 40 9.52 5.11 -3.47
N ASP A 41 10.63 4.37 -3.40
CA ASP A 41 11.88 4.65 -4.12
C ASP A 41 11.72 4.69 -5.65
N ARG A 42 10.65 4.09 -6.17
CA ARG A 42 10.28 4.06 -7.60
C ARG A 42 9.20 5.08 -7.95
N GLY A 43 8.87 5.97 -7.02
CA GLY A 43 7.86 7.01 -7.21
C GLY A 43 6.42 6.50 -7.15
N VAL A 44 6.17 5.30 -6.60
CA VAL A 44 4.81 4.79 -6.39
C VAL A 44 4.31 5.26 -5.03
N LYS A 45 3.15 5.92 -5.00
CA LYS A 45 2.52 6.31 -3.72
C LYS A 45 1.90 5.08 -3.06
N VAL A 46 2.13 4.91 -1.77
CA VAL A 46 1.54 3.82 -0.98
C VAL A 46 0.64 4.40 0.10
N GLU A 47 -0.64 4.02 0.09
CA GLU A 47 -1.60 4.28 1.15
C GLU A 47 -1.85 2.99 1.93
N VAL A 48 -1.86 3.08 3.26
CA VAL A 48 -2.03 1.92 4.13
C VAL A 48 -3.15 2.20 5.11
N GLU A 49 -4.15 1.33 5.14
CA GLU A 49 -5.15 1.40 6.20
C GLU A 49 -4.51 1.06 7.53
N SER A 50 -4.72 1.97 8.51
CA SER A 50 -4.29 1.80 9.89
C SER A 50 -4.80 0.46 10.43
N SER A 51 -3.97 -0.32 11.11
CA SER A 51 -4.39 -1.60 11.68
C SER A 51 -3.64 -1.95 12.95
N THR A 52 -4.37 -2.33 14.00
CA THR A 52 -3.82 -2.92 15.23
C THR A 52 -3.65 -4.44 15.13
N GLY A 53 -4.25 -5.07 14.12
CA GLY A 53 -4.22 -6.52 13.94
C GLY A 53 -3.11 -7.03 13.03
N ARG A 54 -2.40 -6.15 12.31
CA ARG A 54 -1.35 -6.55 11.37
C ARG A 54 -0.02 -6.77 12.11
N VAL A 55 0.80 -7.72 11.63
CA VAL A 55 2.11 -8.06 12.22
C VAL A 55 3.12 -6.90 12.19
N PHE A 56 2.96 -5.96 11.25
CA PHE A 56 3.75 -4.73 11.17
C PHE A 56 2.90 -3.53 11.59
N SER A 57 3.49 -2.65 12.40
CA SER A 57 2.79 -1.48 12.93
C SER A 57 2.64 -0.38 11.89
N ASP A 58 1.67 0.51 12.06
CA ASP A 58 1.54 1.74 11.25
C ASP A 58 2.82 2.58 11.27
N ARG A 59 3.57 2.56 12.38
CA ARG A 59 4.85 3.26 12.50
C ARG A 59 5.90 2.67 11.56
N ASP A 60 5.91 1.36 11.36
CA ASP A 60 6.86 0.69 10.46
C ASP A 60 6.58 1.07 9.01
N TYR A 61 5.31 1.08 8.61
CA TYR A 61 4.91 1.56 7.29
C TYR A 61 5.24 3.03 7.07
N LYS A 62 4.90 3.90 8.04
CA LYS A 62 5.17 5.35 7.95
C LYS A 62 6.67 5.65 7.82
N LYS A 63 7.53 4.91 8.53
CA LYS A 63 8.99 5.04 8.42
C LYS A 63 9.52 4.70 7.02
N ASN A 64 8.82 3.83 6.28
CA ASN A 64 9.19 3.41 4.93
C ASN A 64 8.46 4.21 3.84
N GLY A 65 7.86 5.35 4.19
CA GLY A 65 7.29 6.29 3.22
C GLY A 65 5.82 6.08 2.86
N ALA A 66 5.12 5.15 3.50
CA ALA A 66 3.67 5.02 3.33
C ALA A 66 2.89 6.13 4.03
N LEU A 67 1.75 6.49 3.44
CA LEU A 67 0.72 7.31 4.07
C LEU A 67 -0.28 6.41 4.81
N ILE A 68 -0.37 6.60 6.14
CA ILE A 68 -1.37 5.90 6.95
C ILE A 68 -2.71 6.64 6.84
N THR A 69 -3.79 5.90 6.60
CA THR A 69 -5.15 6.43 6.45
C THR A 69 -6.17 5.52 7.14
N ASP A 70 -7.35 6.05 7.47
CA ASP A 70 -8.47 5.23 7.95
C ASP A 70 -9.21 4.53 6.80
N ARG A 71 -9.12 5.10 5.58
CA ARG A 71 -9.77 4.58 4.38
C ARG A 71 -8.99 4.95 3.12
N ILE A 72 -8.84 3.99 2.21
CA ILE A 72 -8.25 4.23 0.89
C ILE A 72 -9.31 4.78 -0.08
N LYS A 73 -8.99 5.90 -0.74
CA LYS A 73 -9.92 6.58 -1.67
C LYS A 73 -9.52 6.45 -3.13
N GLU A 74 -8.23 6.59 -3.44
CA GLU A 74 -7.74 6.79 -4.80
C GLU A 74 -6.64 5.79 -5.18
N ALA A 75 -6.86 4.50 -4.89
CA ALA A 75 -5.90 3.45 -5.26
C ALA A 75 -6.10 2.98 -6.72
N SER A 76 -5.00 2.86 -7.46
CA SER A 76 -4.94 2.17 -8.75
C SER A 76 -4.91 0.65 -8.57
N LEU A 77 -4.38 0.19 -7.44
CA LEU A 77 -4.31 -1.21 -7.05
C LEU A 77 -4.59 -1.34 -5.55
N LEU A 78 -5.59 -2.15 -5.19
CA LEU A 78 -5.82 -2.57 -3.81
C LEU A 78 -5.19 -3.94 -3.58
N VAL A 79 -4.52 -4.10 -2.45
CA VAL A 79 -3.88 -5.36 -2.02
C VAL A 79 -4.32 -5.73 -0.60
N GLY A 80 -4.72 -6.98 -0.45
CA GLY A 80 -5.13 -7.65 0.78
C GLY A 80 -4.82 -9.14 0.69
N ILE A 81 -4.91 -9.85 1.82
CA ILE A 81 -4.72 -11.30 1.92
C ILE A 81 -6.04 -12.04 1.70
N LYS A 82 -7.12 -11.57 2.34
CA LYS A 82 -8.45 -12.16 2.23
C LYS A 82 -9.38 -11.29 1.38
N GLU A 83 -10.61 -11.77 1.21
CA GLU A 83 -11.61 -11.07 0.43
C GLU A 83 -11.80 -9.63 0.95
N PRO A 84 -11.75 -8.61 0.06
CA PRO A 84 -11.96 -7.23 0.45
C PRO A 84 -13.39 -7.00 0.92
N ARG A 85 -13.61 -5.98 1.74
CA ARG A 85 -14.97 -5.60 2.14
C ARG A 85 -15.67 -5.01 0.92
N VAL A 86 -16.98 -5.22 0.79
CA VAL A 86 -17.75 -4.69 -0.35
C VAL A 86 -17.58 -3.17 -0.50
N HIS A 87 -17.49 -2.44 0.61
CA HIS A 87 -17.32 -0.97 0.60
C HIS A 87 -15.89 -0.49 0.29
N ASP A 88 -14.92 -1.39 0.21
CA ASP A 88 -13.56 -1.10 -0.26
C ASP A 88 -13.49 -1.09 -1.79
N LEU A 89 -14.45 -1.77 -2.44
CA LEU A 89 -14.50 -1.88 -3.89
C LEU A 89 -15.10 -0.61 -4.49
N HIS A 90 -14.25 0.19 -5.13
CA HIS A 90 -14.67 1.36 -5.89
C HIS A 90 -14.77 0.98 -7.37
N SER A 91 -15.97 0.98 -7.93
CA SER A 91 -16.13 0.91 -9.37
C SER A 91 -15.93 2.32 -9.94
N LYS A 92 -14.73 2.59 -10.46
CA LYS A 92 -14.58 3.69 -11.42
C LYS A 92 -15.08 3.15 -12.76
N LYS A 93 -16.30 3.55 -13.13
CA LYS A 93 -16.78 3.41 -14.51
C LYS A 93 -15.93 4.26 -15.45
#